data_AF-A0A960D8P5-F1
#
_entry.id   AF-A0A960D8P5-F1
#
_cell.length_a   1.000
_cell.length_b   1.000
_cell.length_c   1.000
_cell.angle_alpha   90.00
_cell.angle_beta   90.00
_cell.angle_gamma   90.00
#
_symmetry.space_group_name_H-M   'P 1'
#
loop_
_entity.id
_entity.type
_entity.pdbx_description
1 polymer ?
#
loop_
_entity_poly.entity_id
_entity_poly.type
_entity_poly.pdbx_seq_one_letter_code
_entity_poly.pdbx_strand_id
1 'polypeptide(L)'
;GPAPPGLEFSATIDSRYSTSPTLLKLLAMIIGVAMTLIALGALHVLDCADGMRHRRFLPPRWWSMSPLDGLVTAVLVWWHFVGANTAD
;
A
#
# COMPACT_ATOMS: atom_id res chain seq x y z
N GLY A 1 -46.83 -28.77 -7.89
CA GLY A 1 -47.96 -27.91 -7.47
C GLY A 1 -47.41 -26.59 -6.99
N PRO A 2 -48.22 -25.53 -6.90
CA PRO A 2 -47.78 -24.26 -6.32
C PRO A 2 -47.31 -24.46 -4.87
N ALA A 3 -46.42 -23.59 -4.40
CA ALA A 3 -46.01 -23.59 -3.00
C ALA A 3 -47.24 -23.39 -2.10
N PRO A 4 -47.39 -24.17 -1.02
CA PRO A 4 -48.53 -24.04 -0.12
C PRO A 4 -48.44 -22.68 0.62
N PRO A 5 -49.60 -22.12 1.02
CA PRO A 5 -49.62 -20.92 1.84
C PRO A 5 -48.76 -21.10 3.11
N GLY A 6 -47.87 -20.14 3.38
CA GLY A 6 -46.98 -20.16 4.56
C GLY A 6 -45.64 -20.88 4.37
N LEU A 7 -45.28 -21.30 3.15
CA LEU A 7 -43.93 -21.80 2.87
C LEU A 7 -42.94 -20.63 2.73
N GLU A 8 -42.16 -20.39 3.78
CA GLU A 8 -41.08 -19.41 3.81
C GLU A 8 -39.76 -20.08 4.21
N PHE A 9 -38.65 -19.58 3.66
CA PHE A 9 -37.30 -19.98 4.01
C PHE A 9 -36.52 -18.75 4.45
N SER A 10 -35.86 -18.84 5.61
CA SER A 10 -35.00 -17.79 6.15
C SER A 10 -33.63 -18.36 6.45
N ALA A 11 -32.59 -17.69 5.96
CA ALA A 11 -31.21 -18.00 6.24
C ALA A 11 -30.40 -16.72 6.43
N THR A 12 -29.65 -16.64 7.52
CA THR A 12 -28.69 -15.56 7.76
C THR A 12 -27.33 -16.01 7.25
N ILE A 13 -26.88 -15.46 6.13
CA ILE A 13 -25.58 -15.75 5.54
C ILE A 13 -24.49 -15.07 6.39
N ASP A 14 -23.36 -15.74 6.64
CA ASP A 14 -22.21 -15.12 7.31
C ASP A 14 -21.55 -14.08 6.39
N SER A 15 -21.76 -12.79 6.70
CA SER A 15 -21.18 -11.66 6.00
C SER A 15 -20.22 -10.85 6.87
N ARG A 16 -19.64 -11.46 7.91
CA ARG A 16 -18.85 -10.75 8.94
C ARG A 16 -17.66 -9.93 8.41
N TYR A 17 -17.17 -10.25 7.21
CA TYR A 17 -16.05 -9.54 6.56
C TYR A 17 -16.50 -8.48 5.54
N SER A 18 -17.77 -8.50 5.13
CA SER A 18 -18.34 -7.52 4.19
C SER A 18 -18.77 -6.26 4.95
N THR A 19 -17.79 -5.45 5.33
CA THR A 19 -17.99 -4.25 6.15
C THR A 19 -17.46 -3.00 5.47
N SER A 20 -18.07 -1.86 5.80
CA SER A 20 -17.60 -0.52 5.41
C SER A 20 -17.23 0.27 6.67
N PRO A 21 -16.21 1.14 6.63
CA PRO A 21 -15.86 1.94 7.79
C PRO A 21 -17.01 2.89 8.16
N THR A 22 -17.27 3.04 9.45
CA THR A 22 -18.14 4.11 9.93
C THR A 22 -17.49 5.47 9.71
N LEU A 23 -18.28 6.54 9.75
CA LEU A 23 -17.77 7.91 9.62
C LEU A 23 -16.68 8.21 10.67
N LEU A 24 -16.89 7.79 11.93
CA LEU A 24 -15.91 7.98 13.00
C LEU A 24 -14.58 7.29 12.69
N LYS A 25 -14.62 6.03 12.26
CA LYS A 25 -13.40 5.28 11.89
C LYS A 25 -12.67 5.96 10.72
N LEU A 26 -13.43 6.41 9.72
CA LEU A 26 -12.87 7.09 8.56
C LEU A 26 -12.18 8.41 8.95
N LEU A 27 -12.84 9.24 9.76
CA LEU A 27 -12.26 10.50 10.24
C LEU A 27 -11.00 10.26 11.08
N ALA A 28 -11.02 9.26 11.97
CA ALA A 28 -9.85 8.90 12.77
C ALA A 28 -8.66 8.46 11.91
N MET A 29 -8.88 7.68 10.84
CA MET A 29 -7.82 7.29 9.90
C MET A 29 -7.22 8.50 9.19
N ILE A 30 -8.06 9.41 8.68
CA ILE A 30 -7.61 10.62 7.97
C ILE A 30 -6.82 11.53 8.92
N ILE A 31 -7.37 11.82 10.10
CA ILE A 31 -6.70 12.67 11.10
C ILE A 31 -5.40 12.02 11.55
N GLY A 32 -5.39 10.69 11.78
CA GLY A 32 -4.18 9.96 12.15
C GLY A 32 -3.06 10.14 11.13
N VAL A 33 -3.34 9.89 9.84
CA VAL A 33 -2.35 10.08 8.76
C VAL A 33 -1.89 11.54 8.67
N ALA A 34 -2.82 12.50 8.75
CA ALA A 34 -2.48 13.92 8.71
C ALA A 34 -1.58 14.33 9.88
N MET A 35 -1.88 13.87 11.10
CA MET A 35 -1.07 14.13 12.28
C MET A 35 0.31 13.49 12.18
N THR A 36 0.42 12.27 11.62
CA THR A 36 1.72 11.64 11.37
C THR A 36 2.56 12.48 10.40
N LEU A 37 1.98 12.98 9.32
CA LEU A 37 2.68 13.87 8.38
C LEU A 37 3.14 15.17 9.04
N ILE A 38 2.29 15.77 9.89
CA ILE A 38 2.64 16.97 10.66
C ILE A 38 3.78 16.67 11.64
N ALA A 39 3.74 15.54 12.34
CA ALA A 39 4.79 15.14 13.26
C ALA A 39 6.14 14.93 12.55
N LEU A 40 6.13 14.27 11.39
CA LEU A 40 7.34 14.12 10.56
C LEU A 40 7.83 15.46 10.01
N GLY A 41 6.93 16.38 9.65
CA GLY A 41 7.28 17.74 9.27
C GLY A 41 7.94 18.53 10.40
N ALA A 42 7.37 18.45 11.61
CA ALA A 42 7.95 19.07 12.81
C ALA A 42 9.33 18.47 13.15
N LEU A 43 9.45 17.14 13.05
CA LEU A 43 10.73 16.44 13.22
C LEU A 43 11.76 16.91 12.19
N HIS A 44 11.38 17.03 10.92
CA HIS A 44 12.27 17.53 9.87
C HIS A 44 12.75 18.97 10.15
N VAL A 45 11.89 19.83 10.70
CA VAL A 45 12.27 21.19 11.10
C VAL A 45 13.30 21.16 12.25
N LEU A 46 13.09 20.30 13.24
CA LEU A 46 14.05 20.10 14.34
C LEU A 46 15.40 19.57 13.81
N ASP A 47 15.38 18.57 12.95
CA ASP A 47 16.57 17.99 12.32
C ASP A 47 17.38 19.05 11.56
N CYS A 48 16.69 19.96 10.84
CA CYS A 48 17.33 21.06 10.13
C CYS A 48 17.94 22.09 11.09
N ALA A 49 17.27 22.38 12.22
CA ALA A 49 17.77 23.27 13.26
C ALA A 49 19.02 22.71 13.95
N ASP A 50 19.08 21.39 14.14
CA ASP A 50 20.23 20.67 14.71
C ASP A 50 21.41 20.53 13.73
N GLY A 51 21.28 21.08 12.52
CA GLY A 51 22.36 21.11 11.52
C GLY A 51 22.53 19.79 10.76
N MET A 52 21.54 18.88 10.80
CA MET A 52 21.55 17.64 10.01
C MET A 52 21.33 17.95 8.53
N ARG A 53 22.43 18.31 7.84
CA ARG A 53 22.39 18.61 6.40
C ARG A 53 22.06 17.37 5.59
N HIS A 54 20.94 17.42 4.87
CA HIS A 54 20.60 16.44 3.85
C HIS A 54 21.62 16.53 2.71
N ARG A 55 22.56 15.57 2.65
CA ARG A 55 23.72 15.66 1.76
C ARG A 55 23.41 15.29 0.30
N ARG A 56 22.26 14.68 0.04
CA ARG A 56 21.51 14.47 -1.23
C ARG A 56 20.41 13.44 -0.95
N PHE A 57 19.20 13.61 -1.49
CA PHE A 57 18.12 12.62 -1.35
C PHE A 57 18.48 11.28 -2.02
N LEU A 58 19.19 11.34 -3.14
CA LEU A 58 19.69 10.18 -3.87
C LEU A 58 21.22 10.25 -4.04
N PRO A 59 21.95 9.14 -3.93
CA PRO A 59 23.38 9.10 -4.17
C PRO A 59 23.77 9.66 -5.56
N PRO A 60 24.99 10.21 -5.72
CA PRO A 60 25.45 10.78 -7.00
C PRO A 60 25.35 9.82 -8.21
N ARG A 61 25.46 8.52 -7.97
CA ARG A 61 25.44 7.46 -8.98
C ARG A 61 24.06 6.85 -9.24
N TRP A 62 23.00 7.40 -8.64
CA TRP A 62 21.65 6.86 -8.78
C TRP A 62 21.16 6.81 -10.24
N TRP A 63 21.62 7.75 -11.07
CA TRP A 63 21.30 7.82 -12.49
C TRP A 63 22.37 7.19 -13.40
N SER A 64 23.43 6.59 -12.84
CA SER A 64 24.45 5.92 -13.64
C SER A 64 24.07 4.46 -13.85
N MET A 65 24.05 3.99 -15.09
CA MET A 65 23.92 2.56 -15.40
C MET A 65 25.30 1.93 -15.59
N SER A 66 25.54 0.82 -14.89
CA SER A 66 26.63 -0.09 -15.19
C SER A 66 26.18 -1.20 -16.17
N PRO A 67 27.11 -1.86 -16.88
CA PRO A 67 26.77 -3.01 -17.72
C PRO A 67 26.05 -4.13 -16.94
N LEU A 68 26.39 -4.30 -15.66
CA LEU A 68 25.72 -5.26 -14.78
C LEU A 68 24.25 -4.88 -14.54
N ASP A 69 23.95 -3.59 -14.34
CA ASP A 69 22.57 -3.12 -14.18
C ASP A 69 21.74 -3.40 -15.43
N GLY A 70 22.34 -3.23 -16.61
CA GLY A 70 21.72 -3.58 -17.89
C GLY A 70 21.42 -5.09 -17.99
N LEU A 71 22.38 -5.93 -17.61
CA LEU A 71 22.19 -7.39 -17.60
C LEU A 71 21.07 -7.82 -16.65
N VAL A 72 21.09 -7.34 -15.41
CA VAL A 72 20.06 -7.66 -14.40
C VAL A 72 18.69 -7.18 -14.89
N THR A 73 18.60 -5.96 -15.40
CA THR A 73 17.35 -5.41 -15.94
C THR A 73 16.84 -6.23 -17.12
N ALA A 74 17.71 -6.62 -18.06
CA ALA A 74 17.33 -7.42 -19.22
C ALA A 74 16.82 -8.81 -18.80
N VAL A 75 17.50 -9.46 -17.85
CA VAL A 75 17.06 -10.75 -17.30
C VAL A 75 15.73 -10.61 -16.58
N LEU A 76 15.52 -9.55 -15.79
CA LEU A 76 14.25 -9.29 -15.09
C LEU A 76 13.11 -9.03 -16.07
N VAL A 77 13.34 -8.24 -17.12
CA VAL A 77 12.33 -7.97 -18.16
C VAL A 77 12.03 -9.24 -18.94
N TRP A 78 13.05 -9.99 -19.35
CA TRP A 78 12.87 -11.27 -20.03
C TRP A 78 12.04 -12.23 -19.17
N TRP A 79 12.45 -12.41 -17.92
CA TRP A 79 11.76 -13.27 -16.97
C TRP A 79 10.33 -12.81 -16.69
N HIS A 80 10.05 -11.50 -16.70
CA HIS A 80 8.68 -11.00 -16.54
C HIS A 80 7.73 -11.51 -17.63
N PHE A 81 8.22 -11.76 -18.85
CA PHE A 81 7.38 -12.23 -19.96
C PHE A 81 7.38 -13.75 -20.13
N VAL A 82 8.53 -14.42 -19.93
CA VAL A 82 8.66 -15.87 -20.18
C VAL A 82 8.85 -16.70 -18.92
N GLY A 83 9.05 -16.05 -17.78
CA GLY A 83 9.31 -16.71 -16.50
C GLY A 83 8.08 -17.42 -15.97
N ALA A 84 8.31 -18.48 -15.21
CA ALA A 84 7.24 -19.21 -14.55
C ALA A 84 6.62 -18.37 -13.42
N ASN A 85 5.29 -18.35 -13.36
CA ASN A 85 4.56 -17.79 -12.23
C ASN A 85 4.66 -18.72 -11.01
N THR A 86 4.38 -18.14 -9.85
CA THR A 86 4.09 -18.90 -8.62
C THR A 86 2.75 -19.62 -8.74
N ALA A 87 2.52 -20.61 -7.88
CA ALA A 87 1.37 -21.51 -7.97
C ALA A 87 0.11 -21.01 -7.26
N ASP A 88 0.14 -19.78 -6.74
CA ASP A 88 -0.94 -19.16 -5.95
C ASP A 88 -1.98 -18.40 -6.80
#